data_AF-A0A0C3B456-F1
#
_entry.id   AF-A0A0C3B456-F1
#
_cell.length_a   1.000
_cell.length_b   1.000
_cell.length_c   1.000
_cell.angle_alpha   90.00
_cell.angle_beta   90.00
_cell.angle_gamma   90.00
#
_symmetry.space_group_name_H-M   'P 1'
#
loop_
_entity.id
_entity.type
_entity.pdbx_description
1 polymer ?
#
loop_
_entity_poly.entity_id
_entity_poly.type
_entity_poly.pdbx_seq_one_letter_code
_entity_poly.pdbx_strand_id
1 'polypeptide(L)'
;MSFPRDSSVFNKFRFASLPVELFYEIHIYARNPNLPIASKHIYMTLSNAPRSVKALYILNIWTSYPTIGEYLVRGGLNRILKYPICTREVIEYCFTLLVPPYHLRPPNNWTEPPPWRPTITIKMTFSIPSRLIYDIAQPSTRKNAAAFVEYLCNLPPVYCQRLPDRLERGILVLCPIGNSEKPLVTAIEARSISLVRSLLRCGMHPGSRNNAPVRAAIEQRDLALVKLVIDGDMEPMVTSKGDEMPDLHEYQRISVPVDRSMLKRAIKMQAKDIVEWFIKDKGLTLP
;
A
#
# COMPACT_ATOMS: atom_id res chain seq x y z
N MET A 1 -42.15 -4.62 -48.75
CA MET A 1 -42.35 -3.62 -47.67
C MET A 1 -41.00 -3.08 -47.25
N SER A 2 -40.66 -1.88 -47.72
CA SER A 2 -39.42 -1.16 -47.43
C SER A 2 -39.68 -0.21 -46.26
N PHE A 3 -39.07 -0.46 -45.10
CA PHE A 3 -39.10 0.48 -43.99
C PHE A 3 -38.24 1.71 -44.33
N PRO A 4 -38.76 2.94 -44.21
CA PRO A 4 -37.95 4.14 -44.36
C PRO A 4 -36.91 4.18 -43.23
N ARG A 5 -35.63 4.05 -43.58
CA ARG A 5 -34.51 4.28 -42.65
C ARG A 5 -34.32 5.78 -42.49
N ASP A 6 -35.17 6.41 -41.68
CA ASP A 6 -34.93 7.78 -41.22
C ASP A 6 -33.74 7.80 -40.25
N SER A 7 -32.54 7.83 -40.85
CA SER A 7 -31.25 7.93 -40.16
C SER A 7 -31.04 9.27 -39.45
N SER A 8 -31.94 10.23 -39.63
CA SER A 8 -31.93 11.55 -38.99
C SER A 8 -32.37 11.51 -37.52
N VAL A 9 -33.23 10.56 -37.12
CA VAL A 9 -33.75 10.47 -35.74
C VAL A 9 -32.75 9.81 -34.80
N PHE A 10 -32.00 8.81 -35.27
CA PHE A 10 -30.99 8.10 -34.47
C PHE A 10 -29.71 8.91 -34.22
N ASN A 11 -29.47 9.99 -34.98
CA ASN A 11 -28.33 10.88 -34.73
C ASN A 11 -28.51 11.77 -33.49
N LYS A 12 -29.68 11.79 -32.85
CA LYS A 12 -30.01 12.69 -31.75
C LYS A 12 -29.60 12.19 -30.37
N PHE A 13 -29.26 10.91 -30.22
CA PHE A 13 -28.84 10.32 -28.94
C PHE A 13 -27.46 9.68 -29.08
N ARG A 14 -26.43 10.52 -29.12
CA ARG A 14 -25.05 10.03 -29.02
C ARG A 14 -24.76 9.72 -27.57
N PHE A 15 -24.11 8.60 -27.30
CA PHE A 15 -23.65 8.27 -25.95
C PHE A 15 -22.80 9.41 -25.33
N ALA A 16 -22.07 10.15 -26.17
CA ALA A 16 -21.29 11.32 -25.79
C ALA A 16 -22.10 12.56 -25.33
N SER A 17 -23.42 12.59 -25.54
CA SER A 17 -24.29 13.71 -25.11
C SER A 17 -24.99 13.43 -23.78
N LEU A 18 -24.70 12.32 -23.11
CA LEU A 18 -25.23 12.04 -21.78
C LEU A 18 -24.61 13.01 -20.74
N PRO A 19 -25.37 13.43 -19.73
CA PRO A 19 -24.82 14.10 -18.55
C PRO A 19 -23.70 13.28 -17.90
N VAL A 20 -22.73 13.97 -17.30
CA VAL A 20 -21.56 13.35 -16.67
C VAL A 20 -21.93 12.40 -15.53
N GLU A 21 -23.01 12.71 -14.81
CA GLU A 21 -23.56 11.92 -13.72
C GLU A 21 -24.03 10.54 -14.21
N LEU A 22 -24.66 10.48 -15.38
CA LEU A 22 -25.10 9.20 -15.96
C LEU A 22 -23.90 8.35 -16.38
N PHE A 23 -22.80 8.94 -16.85
CA PHE A 23 -21.58 8.19 -17.10
C PHE A 23 -21.02 7.56 -15.82
N TYR A 24 -21.09 8.27 -14.70
CA TYR A 24 -20.64 7.75 -13.40
C TYR A 24 -21.50 6.56 -12.96
N GLU A 25 -22.83 6.70 -13.02
CA GLU A 25 -23.75 5.61 -12.68
C GLU A 25 -23.55 4.40 -13.59
N ILE A 26 -23.53 4.60 -14.91
CA ILE A 26 -23.28 3.53 -15.88
C ILE A 26 -21.95 2.83 -15.55
N HIS A 27 -20.89 3.58 -15.23
CA HIS A 27 -19.60 2.99 -14.89
C HIS A 27 -19.65 2.15 -13.59
N ILE A 28 -20.29 2.68 -12.55
CA ILE A 28 -20.47 2.00 -11.26
C ILE A 28 -21.30 0.70 -11.42
N TYR A 29 -22.45 0.78 -12.11
CA TYR A 29 -23.36 -0.36 -12.28
C TYR A 29 -22.82 -1.40 -13.27
N ALA A 30 -22.18 -0.99 -14.36
CA ALA A 30 -21.62 -1.92 -15.32
C ALA A 30 -20.45 -2.73 -14.76
N ARG A 31 -19.76 -2.22 -13.72
CA ARG A 31 -18.56 -2.83 -13.11
C ARG A 31 -17.49 -3.22 -14.14
N ASN A 32 -17.49 -2.56 -15.29
CA ASN A 32 -16.67 -2.93 -16.43
C ASN A 32 -15.37 -2.09 -16.44
N PRO A 33 -14.19 -2.70 -16.22
CA PRO A 33 -12.91 -1.99 -16.25
C PRO A 33 -12.54 -1.46 -17.64
N ASN A 34 -13.15 -1.99 -18.70
CA ASN A 34 -12.86 -1.61 -20.08
C ASN A 34 -13.74 -0.46 -20.58
N LEU A 35 -14.75 -0.03 -19.82
CA LEU A 35 -15.64 1.07 -20.23
C LEU A 35 -14.88 2.37 -20.56
N PRO A 36 -13.87 2.81 -19.77
CA PRO A 36 -13.07 3.99 -20.11
C PRO A 36 -12.34 3.85 -21.46
N ILE A 37 -12.02 2.63 -21.90
CA ILE A 37 -11.24 2.37 -23.12
C ILE A 37 -12.11 2.54 -24.37
N ALA A 38 -13.43 2.40 -24.25
CA ALA A 38 -14.36 2.47 -25.38
C ALA A 38 -14.39 3.84 -26.08
N SER A 39 -14.04 4.92 -25.39
CA SER A 39 -14.00 6.27 -25.97
C SER A 39 -13.09 7.21 -25.18
N LYS A 40 -12.34 8.06 -25.90
CA LYS A 40 -11.51 9.12 -25.30
C LYS A 40 -12.35 10.06 -24.42
N HIS A 41 -13.59 10.36 -24.81
CA HIS A 41 -14.46 11.21 -24.01
C HIS A 41 -14.80 10.54 -22.66
N ILE A 42 -15.21 9.27 -22.70
CA ILE A 42 -15.52 8.49 -21.48
C ILE A 42 -14.28 8.39 -20.59
N TYR A 43 -13.11 8.11 -21.17
CA TYR A 43 -11.85 8.09 -20.43
C TYR A 43 -11.59 9.40 -19.69
N MET A 44 -11.69 10.54 -20.39
CA MET A 44 -11.46 11.86 -19.79
C MET A 44 -12.49 12.17 -18.71
N THR A 45 -13.76 11.82 -18.92
CA THR A 45 -14.83 12.01 -17.94
C THR A 45 -14.61 11.19 -16.67
N LEU A 46 -14.27 9.91 -16.81
CA LEU A 46 -14.08 8.99 -15.68
C LEU A 46 -12.73 9.20 -14.96
N SER A 47 -11.67 9.56 -15.69
CA SER A 47 -10.37 9.90 -15.08
C SER A 47 -10.46 11.15 -14.21
N ASN A 48 -11.30 12.12 -14.60
CA ASN A 48 -11.60 13.33 -13.82
C ASN A 48 -12.75 13.17 -12.82
N ALA A 49 -13.31 11.96 -12.68
CA ALA A 49 -14.41 11.73 -11.75
C ALA A 49 -14.03 12.07 -10.30
N PRO A 50 -14.99 12.56 -9.49
CA PRO A 50 -14.80 12.79 -8.07
C PRO A 50 -14.27 11.54 -7.34
N ARG A 51 -13.51 11.76 -6.26
CA ARG A 51 -12.99 10.66 -5.42
C ARG A 51 -14.10 9.75 -4.90
N SER A 52 -15.29 10.29 -4.65
CA SER A 52 -16.46 9.54 -4.20
C SER A 52 -16.94 8.53 -5.24
N VAL A 53 -17.01 8.94 -6.51
CA VAL A 53 -17.37 8.08 -7.64
C VAL A 53 -16.34 6.99 -7.85
N LYS A 54 -15.04 7.33 -7.80
CA LYS A 54 -13.94 6.36 -7.92
C LYS A 54 -13.97 5.32 -6.81
N ALA A 55 -14.17 5.76 -5.57
CA ALA A 55 -14.30 4.87 -4.41
C ALA A 55 -15.52 3.94 -4.54
N LEU A 56 -16.68 4.49 -4.90
CA LEU A 56 -17.90 3.70 -5.12
C LEU A 56 -17.73 2.65 -6.22
N TYR A 57 -17.09 3.03 -7.34
CA TYR A 57 -16.78 2.10 -8.42
C TYR A 57 -15.89 0.96 -7.94
N ILE A 58 -14.76 1.28 -7.28
CA ILE A 58 -13.83 0.28 -6.75
C ILE A 58 -14.58 -0.66 -5.80
N LEU A 59 -15.36 -0.13 -4.85
CA LEU A 59 -16.12 -0.97 -3.92
C LEU A 59 -17.13 -1.86 -4.67
N ASN A 60 -17.89 -1.32 -5.63
CA ASN A 60 -18.89 -2.06 -6.39
C ASN A 60 -18.32 -3.19 -7.25
N ILE A 61 -17.09 -3.07 -7.77
CA ILE A 61 -16.43 -4.19 -8.46
C ILE A 61 -16.33 -5.43 -7.54
N TRP A 62 -16.26 -5.21 -6.23
CA TRP A 62 -15.99 -6.26 -5.25
C TRP A 62 -17.13 -6.54 -4.28
N THR A 63 -18.30 -5.91 -4.41
CA THR A 63 -19.49 -6.13 -3.55
C THR A 63 -20.15 -7.52 -3.71
N SER A 64 -19.44 -8.54 -4.20
CA SER A 64 -19.91 -9.93 -4.10
C SER A 64 -19.93 -10.44 -2.66
N TYR A 65 -19.45 -9.66 -1.69
CA TYR A 65 -19.48 -9.98 -0.26
C TYR A 65 -20.61 -9.24 0.46
N PRO A 66 -21.29 -9.90 1.42
CA PRO A 66 -22.45 -9.33 2.11
C PRO A 66 -22.09 -8.15 3.02
N THR A 67 -20.83 -8.02 3.47
CA THR A 67 -20.36 -6.86 4.25
C THR A 67 -18.95 -6.42 3.85
N ILE A 68 -18.68 -5.12 3.93
CA ILE A 68 -17.35 -4.57 3.60
C ILE A 68 -16.30 -4.93 4.67
N GLY A 69 -16.74 -5.24 5.88
CA GLY A 69 -15.90 -5.84 6.92
C GLY A 69 -15.25 -7.14 6.51
N GLU A 70 -16.08 -8.08 6.05
CA GLU A 70 -15.64 -9.36 5.53
C GLU A 70 -14.72 -9.17 4.32
N TYR A 71 -15.01 -8.18 3.48
CA TYR A 71 -14.15 -7.81 2.37
C TYR A 71 -12.75 -7.36 2.82
N LEU A 72 -12.64 -6.46 3.80
CA LEU A 72 -11.34 -6.01 4.32
C LEU A 72 -10.58 -7.17 4.97
N VAL A 73 -11.26 -7.95 5.83
CA VAL A 73 -10.70 -9.17 6.46
C VAL A 73 -10.14 -10.13 5.42
N ARG A 74 -10.81 -10.30 4.28
CA ARG A 74 -10.42 -11.23 3.22
C ARG A 74 -9.47 -10.63 2.18
N GLY A 75 -8.74 -9.58 2.55
CA GLY A 75 -7.71 -8.98 1.69
C GLY A 75 -8.26 -8.02 0.65
N GLY A 76 -9.40 -7.38 0.92
CA GLY A 76 -10.01 -6.39 0.05
C GLY A 76 -9.08 -5.23 -0.28
N LEU A 77 -8.30 -4.76 0.70
CA LEU A 77 -7.33 -3.69 0.50
C LEU A 77 -6.27 -4.06 -0.56
N ASN A 78 -5.79 -5.31 -0.59
CA ASN A 78 -4.88 -5.79 -1.64
C ASN A 78 -5.46 -5.65 -3.04
N ARG A 79 -6.79 -5.73 -3.18
CA ARG A 79 -7.48 -5.63 -4.46
C ARG A 79 -7.70 -4.18 -4.84
N ILE A 80 -8.18 -3.36 -3.90
CA ILE A 80 -8.37 -1.91 -4.08
C ILE A 80 -7.07 -1.25 -4.54
N LEU A 81 -5.96 -1.57 -3.87
CA LEU A 81 -4.67 -0.93 -4.12
C LEU A 81 -4.10 -1.25 -5.51
N LYS A 82 -4.55 -2.32 -6.19
CA LYS A 82 -4.12 -2.65 -7.56
C LYS A 82 -4.63 -1.67 -8.61
N TYR A 83 -5.71 -0.94 -8.34
CA TYR A 83 -6.30 -0.01 -9.31
C TYR A 83 -5.50 1.29 -9.36
N PRO A 84 -5.07 1.78 -10.55
CA PRO A 84 -4.36 3.04 -10.69
C PRO A 84 -5.12 4.25 -10.12
N ILE A 85 -6.45 4.22 -10.22
CA ILE A 85 -7.36 5.25 -9.68
C ILE A 85 -7.39 5.31 -8.15
N CYS A 86 -6.81 4.33 -7.46
CA CYS A 86 -6.73 4.30 -6.01
C CYS A 86 -5.59 5.20 -5.52
N THR A 87 -5.95 6.43 -5.17
CA THR A 87 -5.09 7.42 -4.49
C THR A 87 -5.37 7.44 -2.98
N ARG A 88 -4.60 8.21 -2.21
CA ARG A 88 -4.83 8.44 -0.78
C ARG A 88 -6.28 8.85 -0.49
N GLU A 89 -6.77 9.85 -1.20
CA GLU A 89 -8.10 10.43 -1.00
C GLU A 89 -9.21 9.42 -1.33
N VAL A 90 -8.96 8.53 -2.30
CA VAL A 90 -9.89 7.45 -2.65
C VAL A 90 -9.92 6.39 -1.56
N ILE A 91 -8.78 6.02 -0.96
CA ILE A 91 -8.72 5.09 0.18
C ILE A 91 -9.43 5.67 1.39
N GLU A 92 -9.11 6.92 1.76
CA GLU A 92 -9.78 7.62 2.86
C GLU A 92 -11.29 7.62 2.64
N TYR A 93 -11.75 7.93 1.43
CA TYR A 93 -13.17 7.90 1.10
C TYR A 93 -13.75 6.48 1.14
N CYS A 94 -13.03 5.47 0.66
CA CYS A 94 -13.41 4.06 0.81
C CYS A 94 -13.64 3.72 2.29
N PHE A 95 -12.78 4.20 3.19
CA PHE A 95 -12.95 4.02 4.63
C PHE A 95 -14.17 4.76 5.19
N THR A 96 -14.53 5.93 4.66
CA THR A 96 -15.78 6.61 5.04
C THR A 96 -17.05 5.91 4.52
N LEU A 97 -16.95 5.22 3.39
CA LEU A 97 -18.04 4.42 2.81
C LEU A 97 -18.16 3.04 3.46
N LEU A 98 -17.24 2.65 4.34
CA LEU A 98 -17.44 1.51 5.21
C LEU A 98 -18.61 1.85 6.15
N VAL A 99 -19.81 1.47 5.73
CA VAL A 99 -21.04 1.58 6.50
C VAL A 99 -20.78 1.07 7.92
N PRO A 100 -21.31 1.73 8.99
CA PRO A 100 -21.18 1.27 10.36
C PRO A 100 -21.31 -0.25 10.44
N PRO A 101 -20.35 -0.92 11.10
CA PRO A 101 -19.73 -0.44 12.34
C PRO A 101 -18.25 0.00 12.25
N TYR A 102 -17.77 0.53 11.12
CA TYR A 102 -16.36 0.91 10.94
C TYR A 102 -16.12 2.41 11.16
N HIS A 103 -15.12 2.77 11.97
CA HIS A 103 -14.74 4.16 12.21
C HIS A 103 -13.22 4.33 12.18
N LEU A 104 -12.73 5.41 11.55
CA LEU A 104 -11.31 5.81 11.57
C LEU A 104 -10.89 6.45 12.91
N ARG A 105 -11.88 6.82 13.73
CA ARG A 105 -11.72 7.31 15.08
C ARG A 105 -12.54 6.43 16.00
N PRO A 106 -12.13 6.23 17.27
CA PRO A 106 -12.99 5.54 18.21
C PRO A 106 -14.34 6.31 18.29
N PRO A 107 -15.48 5.65 18.05
CA PRO A 107 -16.77 6.32 18.19
C PRO A 107 -16.96 6.78 19.64
N ASN A 108 -17.79 7.81 19.89
CA ASN A 108 -17.95 8.41 21.23
C ASN A 108 -18.42 7.40 22.30
N ASN A 109 -19.01 6.28 21.89
CA ASN A 109 -19.45 5.17 22.75
C ASN A 109 -18.41 4.04 22.87
N TRP A 110 -17.19 4.25 22.39
CA TRP A 110 -16.06 3.34 22.53
C TRP A 110 -15.45 3.48 23.93
N THR A 111 -16.20 3.07 24.94
CA THR A 111 -15.63 2.84 26.27
C THR A 111 -14.67 1.66 26.19
N GLU A 112 -13.54 1.75 26.91
CA GLU A 112 -12.66 0.60 27.13
C GLU A 112 -13.53 -0.57 27.56
N PRO A 113 -13.41 -1.74 26.89
CA PRO A 113 -14.22 -2.86 27.29
C PRO A 113 -13.76 -3.31 28.68
N PRO A 114 -14.67 -3.89 29.47
CA PRO A 114 -14.28 -4.43 30.75
C PRO A 114 -13.21 -5.53 30.58
N PRO A 115 -12.35 -5.77 31.58
CA PRO A 115 -11.18 -6.64 31.46
C PRO A 115 -11.50 -8.08 31.03
N TRP A 116 -12.73 -8.56 31.25
CA TRP A 116 -13.20 -9.89 30.82
C TRP A 116 -13.67 -9.96 29.35
N ARG A 117 -13.68 -8.85 28.61
CA ARG A 117 -13.94 -8.81 27.15
C ARG A 117 -12.84 -8.01 26.46
N PRO A 118 -11.64 -8.57 26.30
CA PRO A 118 -10.56 -7.84 25.65
C PRO A 118 -10.97 -7.39 24.24
N THR A 119 -10.58 -6.17 23.86
CA THR A 119 -10.71 -5.73 22.47
C THR A 119 -9.84 -6.64 21.62
N ILE A 120 -10.43 -7.29 20.62
CA ILE A 120 -9.63 -8.10 19.69
C ILE A 120 -8.92 -7.15 18.72
N THR A 121 -7.60 -7.11 18.78
CA THR A 121 -6.79 -6.49 17.72
C THR A 121 -6.51 -7.50 16.63
N ILE A 122 -7.08 -7.28 15.44
CA ILE A 122 -6.81 -8.09 14.25
C ILE A 122 -5.79 -7.34 13.39
N LYS A 123 -4.60 -7.92 13.25
CA LYS A 123 -3.59 -7.44 12.31
C LYS A 123 -3.93 -8.00 10.93
N MET A 124 -4.30 -7.11 10.01
CA MET A 124 -4.53 -7.46 8.62
C MET A 124 -3.36 -7.03 7.77
N THR A 125 -2.97 -7.88 6.84
CA THR A 125 -1.76 -7.64 6.08
C THR A 125 -2.03 -7.48 4.59
N PHE A 126 -1.31 -6.56 3.95
CA PHE A 126 -1.50 -6.30 2.53
C PHE A 126 -0.18 -6.04 1.79
N SER A 127 -0.08 -6.52 0.56
CA SER A 127 1.06 -6.30 -0.32
C SER A 127 1.01 -4.90 -0.92
N ILE A 128 2.16 -4.23 -0.89
CA ILE A 128 2.35 -2.96 -1.58
C ILE A 128 2.28 -3.23 -3.10
N PRO A 129 1.37 -2.57 -3.84
CA PRO A 129 1.22 -2.82 -5.26
C PRO A 129 2.47 -2.43 -6.06
N SER A 130 2.92 -3.32 -6.94
CA SER A 130 4.06 -3.06 -7.83
C SER A 130 3.89 -1.81 -8.70
N ARG A 131 2.65 -1.37 -8.99
CA ARG A 131 2.38 -0.14 -9.75
C ARG A 131 2.91 1.12 -9.06
N LEU A 132 2.97 1.12 -7.72
CA LEU A 132 3.52 2.25 -6.96
C LEU A 132 5.03 2.35 -7.13
N ILE A 133 5.64 1.28 -7.63
CA ILE A 133 7.09 1.08 -7.65
C ILE A 133 7.63 1.05 -9.09
N TYR A 134 6.80 0.75 -10.09
CA TYR A 134 7.25 0.55 -11.47
C TYR A 134 7.84 1.81 -12.14
N ASP A 135 7.42 3.01 -11.72
CA ASP A 135 7.82 4.28 -12.34
C ASP A 135 8.62 5.21 -11.40
N ILE A 136 9.37 4.64 -10.44
CA ILE A 136 10.20 5.43 -9.49
C ILE A 136 11.41 6.09 -10.19
N ALA A 137 11.68 5.76 -11.45
CA ALA A 137 12.75 6.40 -12.24
C ALA A 137 12.56 7.93 -12.30
N GLN A 138 11.31 8.40 -12.41
CA GLN A 138 11.01 9.83 -12.42
C GLN A 138 11.02 10.44 -11.00
N PRO A 139 11.70 11.58 -10.77
CA PRO A 139 11.78 12.20 -9.44
C PRO A 139 10.43 12.62 -8.84
N SER A 140 9.48 13.09 -9.67
CA SER A 140 8.12 13.46 -9.26
C SER A 140 7.34 12.22 -8.80
N THR A 141 7.34 11.17 -9.62
CA THR A 141 6.69 9.89 -9.30
C THR A 141 7.29 9.25 -8.05
N ARG A 142 8.61 9.34 -7.88
CA ARG A 142 9.31 8.85 -6.68
C ARG A 142 8.82 9.50 -5.39
N LYS A 143 8.67 10.82 -5.37
CA LYS A 143 8.17 11.56 -4.19
C LYS A 143 6.73 11.17 -3.87
N ASN A 144 5.87 11.09 -4.89
CA ASN A 144 4.48 10.70 -4.72
C ASN A 144 4.33 9.25 -4.24
N ALA A 145 5.14 8.33 -4.80
CA ALA A 145 5.18 6.95 -4.38
C ALA A 145 5.64 6.81 -2.93
N ALA A 146 6.70 7.51 -2.53
CA ALA A 146 7.20 7.53 -1.15
C ALA A 146 6.12 8.05 -0.18
N ALA A 147 5.52 9.21 -0.47
CA ALA A 147 4.47 9.78 0.37
C ALA A 147 3.25 8.86 0.49
N PHE A 148 2.89 8.17 -0.60
CA PHE A 148 1.76 7.26 -0.58
C PHE A 148 2.06 5.95 0.16
N VAL A 149 3.26 5.38 -0.01
CA VAL A 149 3.69 4.20 0.77
C VAL A 149 3.80 4.54 2.26
N GLU A 150 4.34 5.71 2.60
CA GLU A 150 4.38 6.21 3.97
C GLU A 150 2.98 6.34 4.57
N TYR A 151 2.02 6.89 3.80
CA TYR A 151 0.61 6.91 4.20
C TYR A 151 0.06 5.50 4.43
N LEU A 152 0.37 4.54 3.55
CA LEU A 152 -0.08 3.15 3.69
C LEU A 152 0.49 2.45 4.94
N CYS A 153 1.71 2.79 5.34
CA CYS A 153 2.35 2.20 6.52
C CYS A 153 1.91 2.88 7.83
N ASN A 154 1.38 4.09 7.75
CA ASN A 154 0.80 4.84 8.85
C ASN A 154 -0.74 4.89 8.79
N LEU A 155 -1.37 3.87 8.21
CA LEU A 155 -2.83 3.81 8.15
C LEU A 155 -3.41 3.79 9.57
N PRO A 156 -4.43 4.63 9.86
CA PRO A 156 -5.07 4.61 11.16
C PRO A 156 -5.74 3.26 11.40
N PRO A 157 -5.80 2.80 12.67
CA PRO A 157 -6.58 1.63 13.02
C PRO A 157 -8.06 1.86 12.68
N VAL A 158 -8.71 0.82 12.15
CA VAL A 158 -10.14 0.84 11.87
C VAL A 158 -10.89 0.17 13.02
N TYR A 159 -11.70 0.94 13.72
CA TYR A 159 -12.50 0.48 14.84
C TYR A 159 -13.78 -0.18 14.34
N CYS A 160 -14.06 -1.40 14.80
CA CYS A 160 -15.17 -2.22 14.33
C CYS A 160 -16.05 -2.60 15.53
N GLN A 161 -17.31 -2.20 15.53
CA GLN A 161 -18.24 -2.64 16.60
C GLN A 161 -18.65 -4.12 16.45
N ARG A 162 -18.57 -4.68 15.25
CA ARG A 162 -18.88 -6.09 14.97
C ARG A 162 -17.98 -6.63 13.87
N LEU A 163 -17.24 -7.69 14.17
CA LEU A 163 -16.44 -8.41 13.20
C LEU A 163 -17.32 -9.38 12.39
N PRO A 164 -16.98 -9.66 11.12
CA PRO A 164 -17.82 -10.46 10.20
C PRO A 164 -18.10 -11.89 10.68
N ASP A 165 -17.33 -12.43 11.63
CA ASP A 165 -17.52 -13.77 12.20
C ASP A 165 -17.63 -13.78 13.74
N ARG A 166 -17.64 -12.59 14.39
CA ARG A 166 -17.69 -12.47 15.85
C ARG A 166 -18.59 -11.31 16.28
N LEU A 167 -19.40 -11.54 17.30
CA LEU A 167 -20.23 -10.51 17.95
C LEU A 167 -19.41 -9.49 18.79
N GLU A 168 -18.08 -9.54 18.69
CA GLU A 168 -17.16 -8.77 19.52
C GLU A 168 -16.67 -7.52 18.80
N ARG A 169 -16.33 -6.50 19.60
CA ARG A 169 -15.64 -5.30 19.14
C ARG A 169 -14.21 -5.66 18.78
N GLY A 170 -13.70 -5.08 17.70
CA GLY A 170 -12.32 -5.30 17.27
C GLY A 170 -11.68 -4.04 16.73
N ILE A 171 -10.35 -3.99 16.80
CA ILE A 171 -9.52 -2.98 16.16
C ILE A 171 -8.80 -3.67 15.01
N LEU A 172 -8.99 -3.18 13.80
CA LEU A 172 -8.27 -3.65 12.63
C LEU A 172 -7.04 -2.77 12.43
N VAL A 173 -5.87 -3.37 12.57
CA VAL A 173 -4.60 -2.71 12.25
C VAL A 173 -4.18 -3.18 10.87
N LEU A 174 -4.08 -2.24 9.92
CA LEU A 174 -3.72 -2.52 8.53
C LEU A 174 -2.20 -2.40 8.37
N CYS A 175 -1.52 -3.52 8.22
CA CYS A 175 -0.06 -3.58 8.09
C CYS A 175 0.33 -3.94 6.65
N PRO A 176 1.04 -3.07 5.92
CA PRO A 176 1.66 -3.50 4.68
C PRO A 176 2.68 -4.61 4.97
N ILE A 177 2.62 -5.74 4.28
CA ILE A 177 3.66 -6.80 4.33
C ILE A 177 4.37 -6.86 2.98
N GLY A 178 5.70 -6.92 3.06
CA GLY A 178 6.57 -7.26 1.95
C GLY A 178 6.63 -8.75 1.68
N ASN A 179 5.58 -9.35 1.12
CA ASN A 179 5.66 -10.73 0.62
C ASN A 179 6.56 -10.84 -0.63
N SER A 180 6.98 -9.71 -1.20
CA SER A 180 7.90 -9.64 -2.33
C SER A 180 9.06 -8.73 -1.98
N GLU A 181 10.27 -9.15 -2.34
CA GLU A 181 11.50 -8.36 -2.27
C GLU A 181 11.54 -7.24 -3.32
N LYS A 182 10.75 -7.35 -4.39
CA LYS A 182 10.79 -6.44 -5.56
C LYS A 182 10.57 -4.97 -5.20
N PRO A 183 9.60 -4.58 -4.34
CA PRO A 183 9.45 -3.20 -3.90
C PRO A 183 10.72 -2.61 -3.32
N LEU A 184 11.39 -3.35 -2.43
CA LEU A 184 12.58 -2.91 -1.74
C LEU A 184 13.78 -2.83 -2.70
N VAL A 185 13.97 -3.86 -3.54
CA VAL A 185 15.02 -3.86 -4.57
C VAL A 185 14.85 -2.68 -5.53
N THR A 186 13.63 -2.43 -6.02
CA THR A 186 13.39 -1.34 -6.97
C THR A 186 13.57 0.04 -6.31
N ALA A 187 13.17 0.19 -5.04
CA ALA A 187 13.41 1.41 -4.27
C ALA A 187 14.90 1.69 -4.07
N ILE A 188 15.67 0.63 -3.81
CA ILE A 188 17.13 0.65 -3.74
C ILE A 188 17.69 1.07 -5.09
N GLU A 189 17.37 0.37 -6.18
CA GLU A 189 17.80 0.68 -7.57
C GLU A 189 17.52 2.14 -7.96
N ALA A 190 16.38 2.68 -7.52
CA ALA A 190 16.01 4.06 -7.76
C ALA A 190 16.69 5.09 -6.83
N ARG A 191 17.57 4.67 -5.91
CA ARG A 191 18.26 5.50 -4.91
C ARG A 191 17.31 6.35 -4.06
N SER A 192 16.13 5.80 -3.76
CA SER A 192 15.11 6.51 -2.99
C SER A 192 15.20 6.16 -1.51
N ILE A 193 16.07 6.84 -0.75
CA ILE A 193 16.30 6.56 0.67
C ILE A 193 15.00 6.66 1.48
N SER A 194 14.18 7.68 1.24
CA SER A 194 12.89 7.84 1.93
C SER A 194 11.98 6.64 1.72
N LEU A 195 11.88 6.14 0.49
CA LEU A 195 11.06 4.98 0.18
C LEU A 195 11.65 3.71 0.82
N VAL A 196 12.96 3.52 0.78
CA VAL A 196 13.63 2.38 1.45
C VAL A 196 13.32 2.39 2.95
N ARG A 197 13.43 3.55 3.61
CA ARG A 197 13.06 3.70 5.04
C ARG A 197 11.60 3.35 5.29
N SER A 198 10.68 3.93 4.51
CA SER A 198 9.25 3.63 4.65
C SER A 198 9.04 2.12 4.53
N LEU A 199 9.52 1.48 3.46
CA LEU A 199 9.37 0.04 3.24
C LEU A 199 9.95 -0.82 4.37
N LEU A 200 11.12 -0.47 4.91
CA LEU A 200 11.70 -1.16 6.07
C LEU A 200 10.83 -0.99 7.33
N ARG A 201 10.28 0.21 7.58
CA ARG A 201 9.32 0.47 8.68
C ARG A 201 8.03 -0.34 8.53
N CYS A 202 7.61 -0.62 7.29
CA CYS A 202 6.49 -1.51 7.00
C CYS A 202 6.81 -2.99 7.28
N GLY A 203 8.02 -3.34 7.74
CA GLY A 203 8.42 -4.72 8.01
C GLY A 203 8.87 -5.50 6.77
N MET A 204 9.30 -4.82 5.70
CA MET A 204 9.92 -5.51 4.57
C MET A 204 11.28 -6.08 4.96
N HIS A 205 11.43 -7.41 4.92
CA HIS A 205 12.68 -8.06 5.30
C HIS A 205 13.75 -7.92 4.20
N PRO A 206 14.93 -7.33 4.50
CA PRO A 206 16.01 -7.18 3.52
C PRO A 206 16.75 -8.49 3.20
N GLY A 207 16.60 -9.51 4.06
CA GLY A 207 17.12 -10.87 3.83
C GLY A 207 16.26 -11.71 2.87
N SER A 208 15.18 -11.14 2.32
CA SER A 208 14.29 -11.86 1.41
C SER A 208 15.03 -12.33 0.16
N ARG A 209 14.71 -13.58 -0.26
CA ARG A 209 15.18 -14.23 -1.48
C ARG A 209 16.69 -14.09 -1.72
N ASN A 210 17.50 -14.70 -0.86
CA ASN A 210 18.96 -14.72 -0.97
C ASN A 210 19.59 -13.32 -0.90
N ASN A 211 19.11 -12.52 0.05
CA ASN A 211 19.63 -11.17 0.33
C ASN A 211 19.62 -10.25 -0.90
N ALA A 212 18.64 -10.39 -1.80
CA ALA A 212 18.56 -9.62 -3.05
C ALA A 212 18.58 -8.09 -2.82
N PRO A 213 17.82 -7.53 -1.84
CA PRO A 213 17.93 -6.11 -1.48
C PRO A 213 19.34 -5.68 -1.09
N VAL A 214 20.02 -6.46 -0.23
CA VAL A 214 21.38 -6.16 0.23
C VAL A 214 22.37 -6.19 -0.93
N ARG A 215 22.24 -7.18 -1.83
CA ARG A 215 23.07 -7.28 -3.03
C ARG A 215 22.89 -6.09 -3.96
N ALA A 216 21.65 -5.65 -4.18
CA ALA A 216 21.36 -4.46 -4.98
C ALA A 216 21.98 -3.20 -4.34
N ALA A 217 21.98 -3.07 -3.02
CA ALA A 217 22.63 -1.96 -2.32
C ALA A 217 24.16 -1.99 -2.48
N ILE A 218 24.78 -3.17 -2.35
CA ILE A 218 26.23 -3.35 -2.57
C ILE A 218 26.62 -3.00 -4.01
N GLU A 219 25.79 -3.38 -4.99
CA GLU A 219 26.03 -3.08 -6.40
C GLU A 219 26.06 -1.58 -6.71
N GLN A 220 25.35 -0.79 -5.91
CA GLN A 220 25.38 0.68 -6.02
C GLN A 220 26.59 1.34 -5.40
N ARG A 221 27.39 0.58 -4.63
CA ARG A 221 28.57 1.08 -3.92
C ARG A 221 28.23 2.23 -2.96
N ASP A 222 27.07 2.16 -2.34
CA ASP A 222 26.62 3.16 -1.36
C ASP A 222 26.62 2.52 0.03
N LEU A 223 27.66 2.86 0.82
CA LEU A 223 27.80 2.38 2.19
C LEU A 223 26.62 2.79 3.09
N ALA A 224 26.09 4.01 2.93
CA ALA A 224 24.99 4.48 3.76
C ALA A 224 23.72 3.68 3.49
N LEU A 225 23.45 3.36 2.23
CA LEU A 225 22.34 2.51 1.84
C LEU A 225 22.51 1.06 2.34
N VAL A 226 23.72 0.51 2.26
CA VAL A 226 24.01 -0.84 2.78
C VAL A 226 23.83 -0.89 4.30
N LYS A 227 24.31 0.11 5.04
CA LYS A 227 24.08 0.24 6.49
C LYS A 227 22.60 0.31 6.81
N LEU A 228 21.85 1.16 6.10
CA LEU A 228 20.40 1.28 6.30
C LEU A 228 19.66 -0.05 6.08
N VAL A 229 20.02 -0.80 5.05
CA VAL A 229 19.36 -2.06 4.70
C VAL A 229 19.74 -3.20 5.66
N ILE A 230 20.96 -3.23 6.19
CA ILE A 230 21.45 -4.29 7.07
C ILE A 230 21.12 -4.03 8.54
N ASP A 231 21.33 -2.81 9.00
CA ASP A 231 21.10 -2.41 10.40
C ASP A 231 19.66 -1.97 10.64
N GLY A 232 18.91 -1.66 9.58
CA GLY A 232 17.57 -1.10 9.66
C GLY A 232 17.58 0.42 9.87
N ASP A 233 16.39 1.03 9.84
CA ASP A 233 16.23 2.46 10.13
C ASP A 233 16.31 2.69 11.65
N MET A 234 17.54 2.78 12.15
CA MET A 234 17.88 2.98 13.56
C MET A 234 17.68 4.45 13.98
N GLU A 235 16.51 5.05 13.74
CA GLU A 235 16.20 6.33 14.40
C GLU A 235 15.82 6.05 15.87
N PRO A 236 16.56 6.59 16.87
CA PRO A 236 16.18 6.46 18.26
C PRO A 236 14.90 7.25 18.49
N MET A 237 13.77 6.56 18.67
CA MET A 237 12.53 7.22 19.08
C MET A 237 12.73 7.87 20.46
N VAL A 238 12.62 9.20 20.50
CA VAL A 238 12.51 9.95 21.75
C VAL A 238 11.25 9.48 22.45
N THR A 239 11.42 8.73 23.54
CA THR A 239 10.31 8.34 24.42
C THR A 239 9.86 9.58 25.19
N SER A 240 8.93 10.35 24.62
CA SER A 240 8.12 11.28 25.40
C SER A 240 7.26 10.46 26.36
N LYS A 241 7.56 10.59 27.65
CA LYS A 241 6.83 9.98 28.77
C LYS A 241 5.36 10.39 28.72
N GLY A 242 4.46 9.41 28.86
CA GLY A 242 3.04 9.62 29.16
C GLY A 242 2.14 9.38 27.96
N ASP A 243 1.82 8.11 27.71
CA ASP A 243 0.48 7.62 27.37
C ASP A 243 0.62 6.12 27.01
N GLU A 244 0.14 5.26 27.91
CA GLU A 244 0.12 3.81 27.72
C GLU A 244 -0.92 3.44 26.65
N MET A 245 -0.53 3.55 25.38
CA MET A 245 -1.21 2.87 24.27
C MET A 245 -0.50 1.53 24.03
N PRO A 246 -1.22 0.42 23.78
CA PRO A 246 -0.60 -0.90 23.75
C PRO A 246 0.42 -0.99 22.62
N ASP A 247 1.59 -1.53 22.96
CA ASP A 247 2.76 -1.78 22.11
C ASP A 247 2.43 -2.10 20.64
N LEU A 248 2.35 -1.05 19.83
CA LEU A 248 2.45 -1.12 18.37
C LEU A 248 3.90 -1.00 17.90
N HIS A 249 4.87 -0.86 18.81
CA HIS A 249 6.27 -0.57 18.52
C HIS A 249 7.21 -1.78 18.48
N GLU A 250 6.70 -3.00 18.64
CA GLU A 250 7.45 -4.22 18.39
C GLU A 250 7.55 -4.54 16.87
N TYR A 251 7.72 -3.52 16.03
CA TYR A 251 8.25 -3.72 14.69
C TYR A 251 9.75 -3.92 14.82
N GLN A 252 10.07 -5.19 15.07
CA GLN A 252 11.36 -5.85 14.97
C GLN A 252 12.47 -4.98 14.36
N ARG A 253 13.54 -4.80 15.13
CA ARG A 253 14.86 -4.48 14.58
C ARG A 253 15.22 -5.56 13.55
N ILE A 254 14.94 -5.34 12.27
CA ILE A 254 15.27 -6.30 11.22
C ILE A 254 16.76 -6.15 10.88
N SER A 255 17.62 -6.63 11.78
CA SER A 255 19.04 -6.77 11.47
C SER A 255 19.22 -8.00 10.58
N VAL A 256 19.84 -7.82 9.41
CA VAL A 256 20.17 -8.96 8.52
C VAL A 256 21.57 -9.47 8.87
N PRO A 257 21.76 -10.78 9.11
CA PRO A 257 23.09 -11.32 9.31
C PRO A 257 23.91 -11.18 8.03
N VAL A 258 25.10 -10.59 8.14
CA VAL A 258 26.00 -10.42 7.00
C VAL A 258 26.73 -11.73 6.75
N ASP A 259 26.67 -12.21 5.50
CA ASP A 259 27.30 -13.47 5.11
C ASP A 259 28.57 -13.26 4.25
N ARG A 260 29.36 -14.34 4.07
CA ARG A 260 30.56 -14.31 3.21
C ARG A 260 30.23 -14.05 1.73
N SER A 261 28.99 -14.30 1.29
CA SER A 261 28.58 -14.07 -0.10
C SER A 261 28.46 -12.57 -0.40
N MET A 262 27.96 -11.78 0.57
CA MET A 262 27.91 -10.32 0.53
C MET A 262 29.32 -9.71 0.48
N LEU A 263 30.24 -10.22 1.31
CA LEU A 263 31.64 -9.79 1.30
C LEU A 263 32.31 -10.07 -0.05
N LYS A 264 32.17 -11.30 -0.58
CA LYS A 264 32.67 -11.65 -1.93
C LYS A 264 32.08 -10.74 -3.01
N ARG A 265 30.80 -10.39 -2.91
CA ARG A 265 30.15 -9.46 -3.85
C ARG A 265 30.73 -8.04 -3.73
N ALA A 266 30.93 -7.53 -2.52
CA ALA A 266 31.52 -6.21 -2.29
C ALA A 266 32.96 -6.11 -2.85
N ILE A 267 33.77 -7.16 -2.65
CA ILE A 267 35.11 -7.29 -3.25
C ILE A 267 35.02 -7.28 -4.78
N LYS A 268 34.13 -8.10 -5.36
CA LYS A 268 33.92 -8.15 -6.82
C LYS A 268 33.49 -6.78 -7.38
N MET A 269 32.67 -6.05 -6.65
CA MET A 269 32.22 -4.71 -7.04
C MET A 269 33.25 -3.62 -6.74
N GLN A 270 34.40 -3.94 -6.14
CA GLN A 270 35.46 -3.02 -5.73
C GLN A 270 35.00 -1.93 -4.74
N ALA A 271 33.99 -2.22 -3.91
CA ALA A 271 33.49 -1.30 -2.89
C ALA A 271 34.32 -1.41 -1.60
N LYS A 272 35.46 -0.71 -1.56
CA LYS A 272 36.45 -0.81 -0.47
C LYS A 272 35.88 -0.42 0.90
N ASP A 273 35.08 0.64 0.93
CA ASP A 273 34.38 1.16 2.11
C ASP A 273 33.40 0.13 2.70
N ILE A 274 32.63 -0.55 1.86
CA ILE A 274 31.71 -1.62 2.27
C ILE A 274 32.49 -2.85 2.78
N VAL A 275 33.59 -3.23 2.10
CA VAL A 275 34.44 -4.34 2.54
C VAL A 275 35.07 -4.06 3.89
N GLU A 276 35.63 -2.86 4.07
CA GLU A 276 36.23 -2.44 5.34
C GLU A 276 35.19 -2.44 6.47
N TRP A 277 33.99 -1.94 6.19
CA TRP A 277 32.87 -1.98 7.14
C TRP A 277 32.48 -3.42 7.53
N PHE A 278 32.37 -4.33 6.56
CA PHE A 278 32.08 -5.74 6.82
C PHE A 278 33.14 -6.43 7.69
N ILE A 279 34.42 -6.09 7.51
CA ILE A 279 35.51 -6.69 8.28
C ILE A 279 35.57 -6.08 9.69
N LYS A 280 35.56 -4.75 9.80
CA LYS A 280 35.76 -4.04 11.07
C LYS A 280 34.54 -4.10 11.98
N ASP A 281 33.36 -3.76 11.44
CA ASP A 281 32.15 -3.58 12.26
C ASP A 281 31.32 -4.86 12.34
N LYS A 282 31.36 -5.70 11.31
CA LYS A 282 30.60 -6.98 11.26
C LYS A 282 31.46 -8.22 11.54
N GLY A 283 32.77 -8.05 11.75
CA GLY A 283 33.67 -9.12 12.18
C GLY A 283 33.91 -10.21 11.14
N LEU A 284 33.68 -9.95 9.85
CA LEU A 284 33.91 -10.95 8.81
C LEU A 284 35.39 -11.06 8.47
N THR A 285 35.91 -12.29 8.43
CA THR A 285 37.27 -12.57 7.96
C THR A 285 37.30 -12.68 6.44
N LEU A 286 38.36 -12.17 5.82
CA LEU A 286 38.61 -12.41 4.39
C LEU A 286 38.74 -13.94 4.15
N PRO A 287 38.18 -14.45 3.04
CA PRO A 287 38.37 -15.84 2.64
C PRO A 287 39.82 -16.13 2.21
#